data_AF-A0AAU3PSG9-F1
#
_entry.id   AF-A0AAU3PSG9-F1
#
_cell.length_a   1.000
_cell.length_b   1.000
_cell.length_c   1.000
_cell.angle_alpha   90.00
_cell.angle_beta   90.00
_cell.angle_gamma   90.00
#
_symmetry.space_group_name_H-M   'P 1'
#
loop_
_entity.id
_entity.type
_entity.pdbx_description
1 polymer ?
#
loop_
_entity_poly.entity_id
_entity_poly.type
_entity_poly.pdbx_seq_one_letter_code
_entity_poly.pdbx_strand_id
1 'polypeptide(L)' 'MRIARGVVEVSEVARTGTPVRTARFMANRLVALVEHPANGSGAHDGE' A
#
# COMPACT_ATOMS: atom_id res chain seq x y z
N MET A 1 -3.11 6.50 4.98
CA MET A 1 -4.14 6.37 3.92
C MET A 1 -5.00 7.63 3.92
N ARG A 2 -5.25 8.20 2.74
CA ARG A 2 -6.11 9.38 2.55
C ARG A 2 -7.18 9.07 1.52
N ILE A 3 -8.40 9.56 1.73
CA ILE A 3 -9.52 9.41 0.80
C ILE A 3 -9.90 10.78 0.25
N ALA A 4 -9.95 10.94 -1.07
CA ALA A 4 -10.39 12.16 -1.72
C ALA A 4 -10.93 11.91 -3.13
N ARG A 5 -12.05 12.56 -3.48
CA ARG A 5 -12.60 12.58 -4.86
C ARG A 5 -12.72 11.18 -5.50
N GLY A 6 -13.19 10.20 -4.75
CA GLY A 6 -13.36 8.82 -5.27
C GLY A 6 -12.07 8.03 -5.42
N VAL A 7 -10.94 8.52 -4.88
CA VAL A 7 -9.65 7.84 -4.89
C VAL A 7 -9.17 7.65 -3.45
N VAL A 8 -8.59 6.48 -3.19
CA VAL A 8 -7.87 6.14 -1.96
C VAL A 8 -6.38 6.19 -2.26
N GLU A 9 -5.66 7.09 -1.60
CA GLU A 9 -4.21 7.20 -1.65
C GLU A 9 -3.61 6.46 -0.45
N VAL A 10 -2.67 5.56 -0.74
CA VAL A 10 -1.98 4.74 0.25
C VAL A 10 -0.49 5.01 0.12
N SER A 11 0.16 5.28 1.24
CA SER A 11 1.61 5.40 1.31
C SER A 11 2.16 4.36 2.26
N GLU A 12 3.14 3.59 1.78
CA GLU A 12 4.01 2.80 2.64
C GLU A 12 4.97 3.76 3.33
N VAL A 13 5.01 3.72 4.66
CA VAL A 13 5.85 4.60 5.46
C VAL A 13 6.95 3.79 6.13
N ALA A 14 8.19 4.26 6.03
CA ALA A 14 9.30 3.70 6.79
C ALA A 14 9.16 4.04 8.28
N ARG A 15 9.98 3.39 9.13
CA ARG A 15 10.00 3.61 10.58
C ARG A 15 10.20 5.08 10.98
N THR A 16 10.89 5.86 10.16
CA THR A 16 11.13 7.31 10.36
C THR A 16 9.92 8.18 9.99
N GLY A 17 8.82 7.58 9.52
CA GLY A 17 7.63 8.28 9.03
C GLY A 17 7.74 8.77 7.59
N THR A 18 8.84 8.51 6.90
CA THR A 18 9.05 8.92 5.51
C THR A 18 8.29 7.99 4.55
N PRO A 19 7.44 8.51 3.65
CA PRO A 19 6.82 7.70 2.61
C PRO A 19 7.89 7.14 1.67
N VAL A 20 7.87 5.82 1.44
CA VAL A 20 8.81 5.14 0.52
C VAL A 20 8.13 4.63 -0.74
N ARG A 21 6.81 4.41 -0.69
CA ARG A 21 5.98 4.07 -1.86
C ARG A 21 4.60 4.70 -1.72
N THR A 22 4.00 5.07 -2.84
CA THR A 22 2.63 5.60 -2.89
C THR A 22 1.85 4.92 -4.01
N ALA A 23 0.61 4.57 -3.73
CA ALA A 23 -0.34 3.96 -4.66
C ALA A 23 -1.70 4.65 -4.58
N ARG A 24 -2.48 4.55 -5.66
CA ARG A 24 -3.83 5.13 -5.77
C ARG A 24 -4.82 4.07 -6.25
N PHE A 25 -5.93 3.94 -5.54
CA PHE A 25 -6.99 2.98 -5.84
C PHE A 25 -8.31 3.72 -6.07
N MET A 26 -9.14 3.23 -6.98
CA MET A 26 -10.52 3.73 -7.12
C MET A 26 -11.32 3.28 -5.91
N ALA A 27 -11.96 4.23 -5.22
CA ALA A 27 -12.66 3.96 -3.96
C ALA A 27 -13.79 2.92 -4.12
N ASN A 28 -14.43 2.86 -5.29
CA ASN A 28 -15.51 1.92 -5.58
C ASN A 28 -15.02 0.48 -5.88
N ARG A 29 -13.71 0.25 -5.98
CA ARG A 29 -13.13 -1.07 -6.26
C ARG A 29 -12.26 -1.61 -5.12
N LEU A 30 -12.15 -0.86 -4.02
CA LEU A 30 -11.34 -1.24 -2.85
C LEU A 30 -12.25 -1.63 -1.70
N VAL A 31 -12.14 -2.88 -1.24
CA VAL A 31 -12.94 -3.41 -0.12
C VAL A 31 -12.17 -3.42 1.20
N ALA A 32 -10.86 -3.63 1.15
CA ALA A 32 -9.98 -3.64 2.32
C ALA A 32 -8.53 -3.35 1.92
N LEU A 33 -7.75 -2.82 2.87
CA LEU A 33 -6.29 -2.75 2.81
C LEU A 33 -5.77 -3.62 3.97
N VAL A 34 -4.94 -4.60 3.64
CA VAL A 34 -4.43 -5.57 4.61
C VAL A 34 -2.91 -5.54 4.57
N GLU A 35 -2.29 -5.36 5.73
CA GLU A 35 -0.86 -5.56 5.87
C GLU A 35 -0.58 -7.06 6.03
N HIS A 36 0.37 -7.57 5.25
CA HIS A 36 0.87 -8.93 5.43
C HIS A 36 2.19 -8.87 6.19
N PRO A 37 2.40 -9.76 7.19
CA PRO A 37 3.69 -9.82 7.85
C PRO A 37 4.78 -10.09 6.81
N ALA A 38 5.95 -9.50 7.02
CA ALA A 38 7.10 -9.80 6.19
C ALA A 38 7.54 -11.25 6.47
N ASN A 39 7.02 -12.20 5.70
CA ASN A 39 7.54 -13.56 5.64
C ASN A 39 8.99 -13.42 5.13
N GLY A 40 9.99 -14.00 5.83
CA GLY A 40 11.42 -13.82 5.52
C GLY A 40 11.91 -14.28 4.13
N SER A 41 11.01 -14.55 3.19
CA SER A 41 11.27 -14.72 1.78
C SER A 41 10.73 -13.48 1.07
N GLY A 42 11.61 -12.50 0.86
CA GLY A 42 11.38 -11.44 -0.11
C GLY A 42 10.98 -12.07 -1.44
N ALA A 43 10.07 -11.40 -2.15
CA ALA A 43 9.66 -11.76 -3.48
C ALA A 43 10.90 -12.11 -4.32
N HIS A 44 11.07 -13.39 -4.64
CA HIS A 44 11.70 -13.76 -5.89
C HIS A 44 10.63 -13.47 -6.94
N ASP A 45 10.67 -12.24 -7.44
CA ASP A 45 9.97 -11.84 -8.65
C ASP A 45 10.37 -12.81 -9.78
N GLY A 46 9.37 -13.31 -10.51
CA GLY A 46 9.46 -14.50 -11.34
C GLY A 46 10.49 -14.47 -12.46
N GLU A 47 11.37 -15.48 -12.43
CA GLU A 47 11.75 -16.24 -13.64
C GLU A 47 10.59 -17.15 -14.06
#